data_AF-A0A951EQD7-F1
#
_entry.id   AF-A0A951EQD7-F1
#
_cell.length_a   1.000
_cell.length_b   1.000
_cell.length_c   1.000
_cell.angle_alpha   90.00
_cell.angle_beta   90.00
_cell.angle_gamma   90.00
#
_symmetry.space_group_name_H-M   'P 1'
#
loop_
_entity.id
_entity.type
_entity.pdbx_description
1 polymer ?
#
loop_
_entity_poly.entity_id
_entity_poly.type
_entity_poly.pdbx_seq_one_letter_code
_entity_poly.pdbx_strand_id
1 'polypeptide(L)'
;GPHSSGYTVSAPSDFETDLGELRDRIAEINARRVIWATVPHVTVAPIARGLGVKPSGSRYFARYTHAWITDAEFDPAVNPYLTGQQARAIDSAIDQYNYAIKRLVYAARTAEQPRDWLLLDMCGLLDRLAYRRYIDSPDSRPSWWDVKAYDLPAALKMLTPRPDTRFFQSDVSGRTQGGLVALDGIHPTTIGYGILAQEVLAVMAHADTTLPKQVDFARLVRMDTLISDPPRSLMGNLGAVRFANEMIDIGLVFLGRRAV
;
A
#
# COMPACT_ATOMS: atom_id res chain seq x y z
N GLY A 1 -23.33 -4.49 -18.99
CA GLY A 1 -22.69 -5.10 -17.81
C GLY A 1 -22.21 -3.99 -16.90
N PRO A 2 -22.00 -4.22 -15.60
CA PRO A 2 -21.70 -3.17 -14.62
C PRO A 2 -20.34 -2.45 -14.84
N HIS A 3 -19.61 -2.74 -15.91
CA HIS A 3 -18.33 -2.09 -16.24
C HIS A 3 -18.45 -0.82 -17.11
N SER A 4 -19.58 -0.11 -17.09
CA SER A 4 -19.81 1.08 -17.94
C SER A 4 -19.73 2.43 -17.21
N SER A 5 -18.87 2.57 -16.21
CA SER A 5 -18.66 3.89 -15.57
C SER A 5 -17.24 4.03 -15.05
N GLY A 6 -16.62 5.19 -15.34
CA GLY A 6 -15.26 5.56 -14.95
C GLY A 6 -15.06 5.79 -13.46
N TYR A 7 -15.43 4.83 -12.62
CA TYR A 7 -15.15 4.85 -11.20
C TYR A 7 -13.78 4.24 -10.92
N THR A 8 -12.97 4.93 -10.12
CA THR A 8 -11.65 4.45 -9.66
C THR A 8 -11.73 3.67 -8.34
N VAL A 9 -12.91 3.62 -7.72
CA VAL A 9 -13.21 2.88 -6.48
C VAL A 9 -14.62 2.29 -6.60
N SER A 10 -14.77 0.97 -6.41
CA SER A 10 -16.07 0.28 -6.49
C SER A 10 -16.93 0.57 -5.25
N ALA A 11 -18.27 0.49 -5.37
CA ALA A 11 -19.07 0.46 -4.15
C ALA A 11 -18.77 -0.83 -3.35
N PRO A 12 -18.84 -0.82 -2.01
CA PRO A 12 -18.65 -2.04 -1.20
C PRO A 12 -19.53 -3.23 -1.62
N SER A 13 -20.77 -2.98 -2.05
CA SER A 13 -21.69 -4.00 -2.55
C SER A 13 -21.20 -4.64 -3.86
N ASP A 14 -20.66 -3.84 -4.76
CA ASP A 14 -20.15 -4.30 -6.06
C ASP A 14 -18.90 -5.15 -5.82
N PHE A 15 -18.01 -4.69 -4.93
CA PHE A 15 -16.84 -5.46 -4.52
C PHE A 15 -17.21 -6.81 -3.88
N GLU A 16 -18.22 -6.87 -3.02
CA GLU A 16 -18.65 -8.13 -2.40
C GLU A 16 -19.23 -9.10 -3.45
N THR A 17 -19.91 -8.58 -4.47
CA THR A 17 -20.40 -9.37 -5.61
C THR A 17 -19.24 -9.96 -6.42
N ASP A 18 -18.30 -9.10 -6.85
CA ASP A 18 -17.11 -9.53 -7.61
C ASP A 18 -16.24 -10.51 -6.82
N LEU A 19 -16.10 -10.30 -5.51
CA LEU A 19 -15.38 -11.19 -4.61
C LEU A 19 -16.06 -12.57 -4.53
N GLY A 20 -17.40 -12.61 -4.53
CA GLY A 20 -18.18 -13.84 -4.58
C GLY A 20 -17.94 -14.63 -5.88
N GLU A 21 -17.93 -13.95 -7.02
CA GLU A 21 -17.61 -14.59 -8.30
C GLU A 21 -16.17 -15.12 -8.35
N LEU A 22 -15.21 -14.34 -7.84
CA LEU A 22 -13.81 -14.76 -7.76
C LEU A 22 -13.63 -15.98 -6.83
N ARG A 23 -14.32 -15.99 -5.69
CA ARG A 23 -14.35 -17.12 -4.76
C ARG A 23 -14.77 -18.39 -5.46
N ASP A 24 -15.84 -18.34 -6.23
CA ASP A 24 -16.42 -19.53 -6.87
C ASP A 24 -15.48 -20.07 -7.95
N ARG A 25 -14.89 -19.19 -8.75
CA ARG A 25 -13.85 -19.59 -9.73
C ARG A 25 -12.61 -20.17 -9.07
N ILE A 26 -12.14 -19.61 -7.95
CA ILE A 26 -11.01 -20.16 -7.20
C ILE A 26 -11.36 -21.52 -6.59
N ALA A 27 -12.62 -21.72 -6.17
CA ALA A 27 -13.07 -22.96 -5.56
C ALA A 27 -13.08 -24.15 -6.54
N GLU A 28 -13.14 -23.89 -7.84
CA GLU A 28 -13.02 -24.87 -8.93
C GLU A 28 -11.57 -25.28 -9.20
N ILE A 29 -10.60 -24.46 -8.82
CA ILE A 29 -9.18 -24.79 -8.96
C ILE A 29 -8.84 -25.84 -7.90
N ASN A 30 -8.19 -26.93 -8.31
CA ASN A 30 -7.66 -27.96 -7.41
C ASN A 30 -6.39 -27.48 -6.67
N ALA A 31 -6.49 -26.33 -6.00
CA ALA A 31 -5.46 -25.78 -5.15
C ALA A 31 -5.65 -26.31 -3.73
N ARG A 32 -4.62 -26.97 -3.19
CA ARG A 32 -4.62 -27.39 -1.77
C ARG A 32 -4.79 -26.19 -0.84
N ARG A 33 -4.14 -25.07 -1.16
CA ARG A 33 -4.04 -23.88 -0.30
C ARG A 33 -4.20 -22.61 -1.11
N VAL A 34 -4.94 -21.65 -0.56
CA VAL A 34 -5.16 -20.33 -1.17
C VAL A 34 -4.89 -19.26 -0.11
N ILE A 35 -4.09 -18.25 -0.44
CA ILE A 35 -3.83 -17.11 0.43
C ILE A 35 -4.59 -15.91 -0.11
N TRP A 36 -5.48 -15.36 0.70
CA TRP A 36 -6.25 -14.16 0.40
C TRP A 36 -5.60 -12.96 1.10
N ALA A 37 -5.29 -11.91 0.34
CA ALA A 37 -4.67 -10.70 0.90
C ALA A 37 -5.70 -9.58 1.06
N THR A 38 -5.62 -8.84 2.17
CA THR A 38 -6.42 -7.62 2.36
C THR A 38 -5.93 -6.47 1.46
N VAL A 39 -6.83 -5.60 1.03
CA VAL A 39 -6.55 -4.42 0.20
C VAL A 39 -5.95 -3.31 1.09
N PRO A 40 -4.82 -2.68 0.71
CA PRO A 40 -4.18 -1.63 1.50
C PRO A 40 -4.97 -0.31 1.50
N HIS A 41 -4.84 0.47 2.57
CA HIS A 41 -5.28 1.86 2.57
C HIS A 41 -4.48 2.70 1.56
N VAL A 42 -5.17 3.48 0.74
CA VAL A 42 -4.53 4.36 -0.27
C VAL A 42 -3.76 5.51 0.39
N THR A 43 -4.13 5.88 1.63
CA THR A 43 -3.48 6.96 2.38
C THR A 43 -2.12 6.60 2.96
N VAL A 44 -1.69 5.34 2.84
CA VAL A 44 -0.34 4.89 3.22
C VAL A 44 0.65 5.06 2.09
N ALA A 45 0.19 4.90 0.84
CA ALA A 45 1.03 5.04 -0.34
C ALA A 45 1.47 6.51 -0.50
N PRO A 46 2.77 6.78 -0.74
CA PRO A 46 3.27 8.14 -0.82
C PRO A 46 2.72 8.95 -2.00
N ILE A 47 2.16 8.30 -3.03
CA ILE A 47 1.44 8.98 -4.12
C ILE A 47 0.31 9.88 -3.59
N ALA A 48 -0.34 9.47 -2.51
CA ALA A 48 -1.32 10.26 -1.78
C ALA A 48 -0.63 10.95 -0.60
N ARG A 49 0.11 12.02 -0.89
CA ARG A 49 0.81 12.79 0.13
C ARG A 49 -0.18 13.64 0.92
N GLY A 50 -0.29 13.38 2.22
CA GLY A 50 -1.05 14.22 3.13
C GLY A 50 -0.42 15.60 3.32
N LEU A 51 -1.20 16.67 3.23
CA LEU A 51 -0.79 18.08 3.35
C LEU A 51 -1.53 18.80 4.48
N GLY A 52 -0.88 19.85 5.00
CA GLY A 52 -1.42 20.73 6.03
C GLY A 52 -1.45 20.10 7.42
N VAL A 53 -2.22 20.71 8.31
CA VAL A 53 -2.36 20.24 9.70
C VAL A 53 -3.07 18.89 9.72
N LYS A 54 -2.49 17.94 10.44
CA LYS A 54 -3.17 16.71 10.84
C LYS A 54 -3.81 16.93 12.22
N PRO A 55 -5.15 16.87 12.35
CA PRO A 55 -5.79 17.02 13.65
C PRO A 55 -5.28 15.97 14.64
N SER A 56 -5.17 16.35 15.92
CA SER A 56 -4.68 15.41 16.93
C SER A 56 -5.55 14.17 17.01
N GLY A 57 -4.91 13.00 17.09
CA GLY A 57 -5.60 11.70 17.10
C GLY A 57 -6.17 11.26 15.74
N SER A 58 -6.03 12.07 14.68
CA SER A 58 -6.50 11.72 13.35
C SER A 58 -5.46 10.94 12.56
N ARG A 59 -5.88 9.84 11.92
CA ARG A 59 -5.08 9.19 10.87
C ARG A 59 -4.97 10.03 9.59
N TYR A 60 -5.84 11.03 9.42
CA TYR A 60 -6.00 11.78 8.18
C TYR A 60 -5.51 13.21 8.26
N PHE A 61 -4.73 13.62 7.26
CA PHE A 61 -4.38 15.01 6.98
C PHE A 61 -5.60 15.78 6.44
N ALA A 62 -5.53 17.11 6.48
CA ALA A 62 -6.59 17.98 5.94
C ALA A 62 -6.82 17.77 4.44
N ARG A 63 -5.74 17.50 3.69
CA ARG A 63 -5.79 17.25 2.24
C ARG A 63 -4.77 16.18 1.84
N TYR A 64 -4.97 15.61 0.66
CA TYR A 64 -4.06 14.66 0.02
C TYR A 64 -3.89 15.04 -1.45
N THR A 65 -2.66 15.07 -1.94
CA THR A 65 -2.34 15.35 -3.36
C THR A 65 -1.14 14.50 -3.79
N HIS A 66 -0.63 14.72 -5.00
CA HIS A 66 0.52 13.98 -5.53
C HIS A 66 1.78 14.14 -4.68
N ALA A 67 2.60 13.08 -4.67
CA ALA A 67 3.81 12.96 -3.84
C ALA A 67 4.83 14.11 -3.98
N TRP A 68 4.93 14.68 -5.18
CA TRP A 68 5.89 15.72 -5.54
C TRP A 68 5.43 17.14 -5.26
N ILE A 69 4.17 17.34 -4.84
CA ILE A 69 3.65 18.65 -4.47
C ILE A 69 3.91 18.86 -2.98
N THR A 70 4.74 19.84 -2.64
CA THR A 70 5.00 20.19 -1.24
C THR A 70 3.89 21.07 -0.66
N ASP A 71 3.86 21.19 0.66
CA ASP A 71 2.94 22.10 1.36
C ASP A 71 3.11 23.57 0.93
N ALA A 72 4.34 23.97 0.55
CA ALA A 72 4.64 25.34 0.10
C ALA A 72 4.21 25.61 -1.36
N GLU A 73 4.19 24.57 -2.20
CA GLU A 73 3.83 24.67 -3.63
C GLU A 73 2.34 24.41 -3.88
N PHE A 74 1.61 23.90 -2.90
CA PHE A 74 0.22 23.51 -3.06
C PHE A 74 -0.69 24.72 -3.29
N ASP A 75 -1.37 24.72 -4.44
CA ASP A 75 -2.45 25.63 -4.78
C ASP A 75 -3.73 24.83 -5.11
N PRO A 76 -4.80 24.95 -4.28
CA PRO A 76 -6.05 24.22 -4.50
C PRO A 76 -6.79 24.65 -5.77
N ALA A 77 -6.43 25.76 -6.42
CA ALA A 77 -7.04 26.20 -7.68
C ALA A 77 -6.53 25.40 -8.89
N VAL A 78 -5.32 24.83 -8.81
CA VAL A 78 -4.68 24.16 -9.95
C VAL A 78 -4.21 22.74 -9.65
N ASN A 79 -3.96 22.41 -8.39
CA ASN A 79 -3.53 21.06 -8.01
C ASN A 79 -4.73 20.18 -7.67
N PRO A 80 -4.85 18.97 -8.25
CA PRO A 80 -5.87 18.02 -7.85
C PRO A 80 -5.60 17.56 -6.41
N TYR A 81 -6.66 17.43 -5.62
CA TYR A 81 -6.55 16.95 -4.24
C TYR A 81 -7.81 16.26 -3.77
N LEU A 82 -7.63 15.40 -2.76
CA LEU A 82 -8.71 14.88 -1.93
C LEU A 82 -8.72 15.65 -0.60
N THR A 83 -9.90 15.92 -0.08
CA THR A 83 -10.05 16.34 1.32
C THR A 83 -9.77 15.15 2.26
N GLY A 84 -9.42 15.43 3.51
CA GLY A 84 -9.27 14.40 4.54
C GLY A 84 -10.53 13.56 4.74
N GLN A 85 -11.73 14.14 4.53
CA GLN A 85 -12.99 13.41 4.60
C GLN A 85 -13.16 12.44 3.41
N GLN A 86 -12.79 12.84 2.19
CA GLN A 86 -12.80 11.95 1.03
C GLN A 86 -11.78 10.82 1.19
N ALA A 87 -10.56 11.13 1.64
CA ALA A 87 -9.56 10.12 1.96
C ALA A 87 -10.08 9.12 3.02
N ARG A 88 -10.77 9.63 4.04
CA ARG A 88 -11.46 8.80 5.02
C ARG A 88 -12.54 7.91 4.42
N ALA A 89 -13.36 8.45 3.52
CA ALA A 89 -14.42 7.68 2.87
C ALA A 89 -13.85 6.52 2.04
N ILE A 90 -12.77 6.75 1.30
CA ILE A 90 -12.08 5.71 0.52
C ILE A 90 -11.51 4.62 1.43
N ASP A 91 -10.75 5.00 2.47
CA ASP A 91 -10.21 4.03 3.43
C ASP A 91 -11.35 3.26 4.15
N SER A 92 -12.50 3.89 4.39
CA SER A 92 -13.68 3.23 4.98
C SER A 92 -14.37 2.25 4.02
N ALA A 93 -14.29 2.48 2.70
CA ALA A 93 -14.72 1.50 1.71
C ALA A 93 -13.73 0.31 1.66
N ILE A 94 -12.43 0.58 1.72
CA ILE A 94 -11.38 -0.45 1.81
C ILE A 94 -11.52 -1.30 3.08
N ASP A 95 -11.86 -0.68 4.21
CA ASP A 95 -12.17 -1.38 5.45
C ASP A 95 -13.32 -2.39 5.25
N GLN A 96 -14.35 -2.03 4.48
CA GLN A 96 -15.46 -2.93 4.14
C GLN A 96 -15.05 -4.05 3.18
N TYR A 97 -14.23 -3.76 2.16
CA TYR A 97 -13.65 -4.80 1.30
C TYR A 97 -12.88 -5.83 2.13
N ASN A 98 -12.05 -5.35 3.06
CA ASN A 98 -11.23 -6.17 3.93
C ASN A 98 -12.07 -7.00 4.90
N TYR A 99 -13.19 -6.47 5.37
CA TYR A 99 -14.16 -7.23 6.15
C TYR A 99 -14.79 -8.37 5.33
N ALA A 100 -15.16 -8.11 4.08
CA ALA A 100 -15.70 -9.13 3.18
C ALA A 100 -14.67 -10.26 2.92
N ILE A 101 -13.41 -9.91 2.64
CA ILE A 101 -12.32 -10.89 2.46
C ILE A 101 -12.13 -11.73 3.74
N LYS A 102 -12.08 -11.09 4.92
CA LYS A 102 -11.92 -11.78 6.21
C LYS A 102 -13.08 -12.74 6.48
N ARG A 103 -14.32 -12.32 6.22
CA ARG A 103 -15.52 -13.17 6.33
C ARG A 103 -15.47 -14.36 5.39
N LEU A 104 -15.08 -14.15 4.14
CA LEU A 104 -14.93 -15.22 3.15
C LEU A 104 -13.93 -16.28 3.62
N VAL A 105 -12.75 -15.85 4.08
CA VAL A 105 -11.73 -16.79 4.59
C VAL A 105 -12.24 -17.52 5.83
N TYR A 106 -12.86 -16.81 6.77
CA TYR A 106 -13.44 -17.43 7.97
C TYR A 106 -14.48 -18.49 7.60
N ALA A 107 -15.45 -18.16 6.76
CA ALA A 107 -16.51 -19.08 6.33
C ALA A 107 -15.95 -20.34 5.65
N ALA A 108 -14.95 -20.18 4.77
CA ALA A 108 -14.32 -21.31 4.10
C ALA A 108 -13.57 -22.25 5.06
N ARG A 109 -13.00 -21.70 6.14
CA ARG A 109 -12.28 -22.48 7.16
C ARG A 109 -13.19 -23.14 8.19
N THR A 110 -14.40 -22.61 8.41
CA THR A 110 -15.35 -23.10 9.43
C THR A 110 -16.53 -23.86 8.83
N ALA A 111 -16.56 -24.07 7.50
CA ALA A 111 -17.57 -24.89 6.84
C ALA A 111 -17.47 -26.36 7.27
N GLU A 112 -18.53 -27.14 7.02
CA GLU A 112 -18.54 -28.59 7.27
C GLU A 112 -17.43 -29.33 6.52
N GLN A 113 -17.06 -28.83 5.33
CA GLN A 113 -15.89 -29.24 4.57
C GLN A 113 -14.91 -28.07 4.52
N PRO A 114 -14.01 -27.94 5.51
CA PRO A 114 -13.07 -26.83 5.58
C PRO A 114 -12.12 -26.80 4.38
N ARG A 115 -11.85 -25.59 3.87
CA ARG A 115 -10.79 -25.34 2.90
C ARG A 115 -9.57 -24.76 3.62
N ASP A 116 -8.37 -25.13 3.16
CA ASP A 116 -7.10 -24.54 3.67
C ASP A 116 -6.86 -23.15 3.04
N TRP A 117 -7.79 -22.25 3.29
CA TRP A 117 -7.69 -20.85 2.89
C TRP A 117 -7.07 -20.06 4.03
N LEU A 118 -6.10 -19.20 3.72
CA LEU A 118 -5.35 -18.41 4.68
C LEU A 118 -5.54 -16.93 4.39
N LEU A 119 -5.33 -16.09 5.41
CA LEU A 119 -5.39 -14.65 5.30
C LEU A 119 -4.00 -14.04 5.45
N LEU A 120 -3.62 -13.18 4.51
CA LEU A 120 -2.52 -12.24 4.64
C LEU A 120 -3.09 -10.84 4.94
N ASP A 121 -2.88 -10.32 6.14
CA ASP A 121 -3.30 -8.96 6.48
C ASP A 121 -2.33 -7.91 5.93
N MET A 122 -2.32 -7.74 4.61
CA MET A 122 -1.48 -6.78 3.90
C MET A 122 -1.84 -5.32 4.24
N CYS A 123 -3.12 -5.01 4.44
CA CYS A 123 -3.55 -3.71 4.93
C CYS A 123 -2.95 -3.38 6.30
N GLY A 124 -3.08 -4.30 7.27
CA GLY A 124 -2.48 -4.16 8.59
C GLY A 124 -0.95 -4.09 8.55
N LEU A 125 -0.29 -4.86 7.67
CA LEU A 125 1.16 -4.75 7.43
C LEU A 125 1.57 -3.32 7.04
N LEU A 126 0.91 -2.76 6.03
CA LEU A 126 1.27 -1.45 5.51
C LEU A 126 0.90 -0.32 6.48
N ASP A 127 -0.19 -0.43 7.23
CA ASP A 127 -0.52 0.48 8.33
C ASP A 127 0.60 0.51 9.38
N ARG A 128 1.16 -0.64 9.76
CA ARG A 128 2.28 -0.71 10.72
C ARG A 128 3.58 -0.07 10.21
N LEU A 129 3.72 0.12 8.90
CA LEU A 129 4.87 0.76 8.24
C LEU A 129 4.60 2.24 7.88
N ALA A 130 3.37 2.71 8.02
CA ALA A 130 2.92 3.99 7.47
C ALA A 130 3.57 5.21 8.16
N TYR A 131 4.61 5.76 7.54
CA TYR A 131 5.43 6.82 8.15
C TYR A 131 4.63 8.05 8.56
N ARG A 132 3.98 8.70 7.58
CA ARG A 132 3.21 9.95 7.81
C ARG A 132 1.94 9.72 8.64
N ARG A 133 1.42 8.49 8.67
CA ARG A 133 0.18 8.17 9.39
C ARG A 133 0.46 7.99 10.88
N TYR A 134 1.50 7.23 11.24
CA TYR A 134 1.72 6.78 12.62
C TYR A 134 3.16 6.90 13.15
N ILE A 135 4.19 6.77 12.30
CA ILE A 135 5.58 6.85 12.78
C ILE A 135 5.90 8.30 13.19
N ASP A 136 5.62 9.24 12.29
CA ASP A 136 5.86 10.69 12.43
C ASP A 136 4.75 11.42 13.18
N SER A 137 3.75 10.69 13.68
CA SER A 137 2.65 11.29 14.47
C SER A 137 2.20 10.33 15.55
N PRO A 138 2.95 10.29 16.67
CA PRO A 138 2.67 9.36 17.76
C PRO A 138 1.29 9.53 18.37
N ASP A 139 0.75 10.75 18.38
CA ASP A 139 -0.59 11.08 18.88
C ASP A 139 -1.72 10.47 18.05
N SER A 140 -1.42 10.07 16.81
CA SER A 140 -2.38 9.46 15.87
C SER A 140 -2.35 7.93 15.92
N ARG A 141 -1.47 7.33 16.74
CA ARG A 141 -1.27 5.88 16.80
C ARG A 141 -2.51 5.18 17.38
N PRO A 142 -2.97 4.07 16.78
CA PRO A 142 -4.06 3.29 17.31
C PRO A 142 -3.63 2.55 18.59
N SER A 143 -4.60 2.12 19.39
CA SER A 143 -4.36 1.42 20.67
C SER A 143 -3.54 0.13 20.55
N TRP A 144 -3.51 -0.49 19.36
CA TRP A 144 -2.72 -1.69 19.10
C TRP A 144 -1.24 -1.41 18.78
N TRP A 145 -0.85 -0.15 18.58
CA TRP A 145 0.45 0.21 18.01
C TRP A 145 1.63 -0.34 18.82
N ASP A 146 1.63 -0.14 20.13
CA ASP A 146 2.78 -0.51 20.98
C ASP A 146 3.04 -2.02 21.00
N VAL A 147 2.01 -2.84 20.71
CA VAL A 147 2.10 -4.29 20.66
C VAL A 147 2.37 -4.81 19.25
N LYS A 148 1.98 -4.05 18.21
CA LYS A 148 1.97 -4.52 16.83
C LYS A 148 2.86 -3.72 15.89
N ALA A 149 3.58 -2.68 16.33
CA ALA A 149 4.48 -1.92 15.47
C ALA A 149 5.41 -2.84 14.66
N TYR A 150 5.64 -2.50 13.39
CA TYR A 150 6.46 -3.36 12.54
C TYR A 150 7.93 -3.24 12.91
N ASP A 151 8.54 -4.36 13.27
CA ASP A 151 9.97 -4.41 13.52
C ASP A 151 10.72 -4.74 12.22
N LEU A 152 11.42 -3.75 11.66
CA LEU A 152 12.15 -3.98 10.42
C LEU A 152 13.23 -5.06 10.58
N PRO A 153 13.46 -5.90 9.55
CA PRO A 153 14.58 -6.82 9.52
C PRO A 153 15.92 -6.12 9.79
N ALA A 154 16.86 -6.81 10.46
CA ALA A 154 18.13 -6.23 10.89
C ALA A 154 18.91 -5.56 9.74
N ALA A 155 18.96 -6.19 8.57
CA ALA A 155 19.60 -5.64 7.37
C ALA A 155 19.01 -4.29 6.94
N LEU A 156 17.69 -4.09 7.11
CA LEU A 156 17.02 -2.84 6.76
C LEU A 156 17.21 -1.78 7.85
N LYS A 157 17.24 -2.17 9.13
CA LYS A 157 17.50 -1.27 10.27
C LYS A 157 18.88 -0.61 10.21
N MET A 158 19.87 -1.28 9.63
CA MET A 158 21.25 -0.80 9.52
C MET A 158 21.45 0.22 8.39
N LEU A 159 20.48 0.36 7.47
CA LEU A 159 20.57 1.36 6.42
C LEU A 159 20.43 2.78 7.01
N THR A 160 21.17 3.72 6.45
CA THR A 160 21.12 5.14 6.81
C THR A 160 20.82 5.96 5.55
N PRO A 161 19.72 6.74 5.52
CA PRO A 161 18.64 6.79 6.52
C PRO A 161 17.90 5.44 6.59
N ARG A 162 17.17 5.15 7.68
CA ARG A 162 16.33 3.94 7.75
C ARG A 162 15.24 4.02 6.67
N PRO A 163 14.95 2.95 5.91
CA PRO A 163 13.92 2.99 4.88
C PRO A 163 12.52 3.11 5.50
N ASP A 164 11.66 3.86 4.83
CA ASP A 164 10.26 4.05 5.22
C ASP A 164 9.35 4.22 3.99
N THR A 165 8.06 4.49 4.22
CA THR A 165 7.03 4.61 3.19
C THR A 165 6.89 6.00 2.57
N ARG A 166 7.73 6.98 2.95
CA ARG A 166 7.72 8.28 2.29
C ARG A 166 8.18 8.14 0.84
N PHE A 167 7.82 9.11 0.01
CA PHE A 167 8.29 9.14 -1.38
C PHE A 167 9.82 9.14 -1.43
N PHE A 168 10.36 8.33 -2.32
CA PHE A 168 11.79 8.13 -2.46
C PHE A 168 12.48 9.44 -2.85
N GLN A 169 13.55 9.79 -2.14
CA GLN A 169 14.41 10.92 -2.48
C GLN A 169 15.88 10.52 -2.36
N SER A 170 16.68 11.10 -3.23
CA SER A 170 18.12 10.91 -3.27
C SER A 170 18.83 12.14 -3.85
N ASP A 171 20.07 12.33 -3.43
CA ASP A 171 20.99 13.34 -3.90
C ASP A 171 22.37 12.73 -4.19
N VAL A 172 23.39 13.57 -4.34
CA VAL A 172 24.77 13.16 -4.63
C VAL A 172 25.40 12.29 -3.53
N SER A 173 24.87 12.35 -2.31
CA SER A 173 25.30 11.54 -1.16
C SER A 173 24.58 10.20 -1.05
N GLY A 174 23.55 9.97 -1.89
CA GLY A 174 22.78 8.75 -1.94
C GLY A 174 21.32 8.97 -1.56
N ARG A 175 20.67 7.93 -1.01
CA ARG A 175 19.27 8.01 -0.58
C ARG A 175 19.15 8.92 0.63
N THR A 176 18.21 9.85 0.61
CA THR A 176 17.91 10.77 1.72
C THR A 176 16.55 10.49 2.37
N GLN A 177 15.65 9.76 1.70
CA GLN A 177 14.32 9.43 2.23
C GLN A 177 13.70 8.20 1.54
N GLY A 178 12.76 7.53 2.23
CA GLY A 178 11.89 6.52 1.64
C GLY A 178 12.63 5.20 1.40
N GLY A 179 12.26 4.49 0.35
CA GLY A 179 12.93 3.25 -0.08
C GLY A 179 12.19 1.96 0.24
N LEU A 180 11.02 2.01 0.88
CA LEU A 180 10.10 0.86 0.88
C LEU A 180 9.12 0.89 -0.31
N VAL A 181 8.89 2.07 -0.89
CA VAL A 181 8.03 2.29 -2.06
C VAL A 181 8.89 2.87 -3.20
N ALA A 182 8.64 2.39 -4.41
CA ALA A 182 9.35 2.75 -5.64
C ALA A 182 8.97 4.17 -6.14
N LEU A 183 9.55 4.55 -7.28
CA LEU A 183 9.44 5.90 -7.84
C LEU A 183 8.04 6.28 -8.35
N ASP A 184 7.16 5.31 -8.57
CA ASP A 184 5.75 5.57 -8.89
C ASP A 184 4.92 5.97 -7.67
N GLY A 185 5.47 5.81 -6.47
CA GLY A 185 4.80 6.15 -5.22
C GLY A 185 3.68 5.18 -4.80
N ILE A 186 3.57 4.02 -5.44
CA ILE A 186 2.56 2.99 -5.18
C ILE A 186 3.20 1.64 -4.91
N HIS A 187 4.07 1.16 -5.80
CA HIS A 187 4.57 -0.20 -5.75
C HIS A 187 5.77 -0.33 -4.79
N PRO A 188 5.92 -1.47 -4.11
CA PRO A 188 7.08 -1.71 -3.26
C PRO A 188 8.41 -1.71 -4.06
N THR A 189 9.49 -1.30 -3.41
CA THR A 189 10.85 -1.60 -3.89
C THR A 189 11.18 -3.09 -3.74
N THR A 190 12.36 -3.55 -4.17
CA THR A 190 12.78 -4.94 -3.96
C THR A 190 12.83 -5.29 -2.47
N ILE A 191 13.34 -4.39 -1.62
CA ILE A 191 13.31 -4.61 -0.16
C ILE A 191 11.89 -4.54 0.41
N GLY A 192 11.00 -3.72 -0.18
CA GLY A 192 9.58 -3.67 0.16
C GLY A 192 8.85 -4.97 -0.17
N TYR A 193 9.07 -5.54 -1.36
CA TYR A 193 8.59 -6.88 -1.71
C TYR A 193 9.19 -7.95 -0.80
N GLY A 194 10.43 -7.78 -0.33
CA GLY A 194 11.04 -8.63 0.67
C GLY A 194 10.25 -8.70 1.98
N ILE A 195 9.76 -7.54 2.47
CA ILE A 195 8.91 -7.47 3.65
C ILE A 195 7.60 -8.23 3.41
N LEU A 196 6.93 -8.00 2.28
CA LEU A 196 5.70 -8.71 1.93
C LEU A 196 5.93 -10.23 1.84
N ALA A 197 7.01 -10.65 1.18
CA ALA A 197 7.39 -12.05 1.07
C ALA A 197 7.64 -12.68 2.45
N GLN A 198 8.28 -11.95 3.38
CA GLN A 198 8.50 -12.43 4.75
C GLN A 198 7.18 -12.69 5.49
N GLU A 199 6.16 -11.83 5.30
CA GLU A 199 4.84 -12.05 5.91
C GLU A 199 4.08 -13.20 5.24
N VAL A 200 4.22 -13.38 3.92
CA VAL A 200 3.69 -14.55 3.21
C VAL A 200 4.32 -15.83 3.75
N LEU A 201 5.65 -15.88 3.91
CA LEU A 201 6.35 -17.02 4.49
C LEU A 201 5.89 -17.28 5.93
N ALA A 202 5.61 -16.25 6.74
CA ALA A 202 5.08 -16.42 8.08
C ALA A 202 3.68 -17.06 8.08
N VAL A 203 2.78 -16.62 7.18
CA VAL A 203 1.45 -17.23 6.99
C VAL A 203 1.58 -18.68 6.53
N MET A 204 2.46 -18.96 5.58
CA MET A 204 2.70 -20.31 5.07
C MET A 204 3.31 -21.23 6.13
N ALA A 205 4.29 -20.74 6.89
CA ALA A 205 4.99 -21.50 7.94
C ALA A 205 4.07 -21.89 9.10
N HIS A 206 3.00 -21.12 9.35
CA HIS A 206 1.95 -21.49 10.29
C HIS A 206 1.16 -22.72 9.83
N ALA A 207 1.00 -22.90 8.51
CA ALA A 207 0.24 -23.98 7.90
C ALA A 207 1.11 -25.17 7.42
N ASP A 208 2.43 -24.97 7.31
CA ASP A 208 3.41 -26.00 6.97
C ASP A 208 4.80 -25.60 7.49
N THR A 209 5.28 -26.29 8.52
CA THR A 209 6.53 -25.96 9.21
C THR A 209 7.80 -26.34 8.44
N THR A 210 7.66 -27.06 7.32
CA THR A 210 8.79 -27.48 6.45
C THR A 210 9.24 -26.39 5.48
N LEU A 211 8.43 -25.35 5.30
CA LEU A 211 8.72 -24.26 4.37
C LEU A 211 9.80 -23.30 4.89
N PRO A 212 10.54 -22.62 3.99
CA PRO A 212 11.48 -21.58 4.38
C PRO A 212 10.80 -20.50 5.23
N LYS A 213 11.46 -20.09 6.32
CA LYS A 213 10.89 -19.16 7.29
C LYS A 213 11.39 -17.73 7.16
N GLN A 214 12.45 -17.50 6.39
CA GLN A 214 13.14 -16.22 6.37
C GLN A 214 13.55 -15.80 4.96
N VAL A 215 13.37 -14.51 4.70
CA VAL A 215 13.89 -13.81 3.53
C VAL A 215 15.33 -13.33 3.81
N ASP A 216 16.24 -13.55 2.86
CA ASP A 216 17.60 -13.00 2.92
C ASP A 216 17.58 -11.51 2.54
N PHE A 217 17.31 -10.66 3.52
CA PHE A 217 17.30 -9.21 3.33
C PHE A 217 18.67 -8.62 3.02
N ALA A 218 19.77 -9.24 3.44
CA ALA A 218 21.10 -8.77 3.09
C ALA A 218 21.34 -8.91 1.57
N ARG A 219 20.88 -10.02 0.98
CA ARG A 219 20.88 -10.20 -0.47
C ARG A 219 19.95 -9.22 -1.17
N LEU A 220 18.73 -9.00 -0.66
CA LEU A 220 17.80 -8.06 -1.28
C LEU A 220 18.34 -6.62 -1.29
N VAL A 221 18.98 -6.16 -0.21
CA VAL A 221 19.61 -4.84 -0.17
C VAL A 221 20.65 -4.69 -1.28
N ARG A 222 21.46 -5.73 -1.57
CA ARG A 222 22.44 -5.67 -2.66
C ARG A 222 21.79 -5.61 -4.04
N MET A 223 20.64 -6.26 -4.22
CA MET A 223 19.94 -6.33 -5.50
C MET A 223 19.05 -5.12 -5.78
N ASP A 224 18.64 -4.40 -4.74
CA ASP A 224 17.75 -3.26 -4.87
C ASP A 224 18.54 -2.01 -5.28
N THR A 225 18.63 -1.73 -6.58
CA THR A 225 19.42 -0.60 -7.11
C THR A 225 18.91 0.76 -6.63
N LEU A 226 17.62 0.92 -6.32
CA LEU A 226 17.12 2.16 -5.70
C LEU A 226 17.70 2.36 -4.29
N ILE A 227 18.21 1.30 -3.66
CA ILE A 227 18.76 1.33 -2.30
C ILE A 227 20.29 1.29 -2.34
N SER A 228 20.88 0.42 -3.16
CA SER A 228 22.33 0.19 -3.21
C SER A 228 23.07 1.16 -4.14
N ASP A 229 22.41 1.68 -5.18
CA ASP A 229 22.98 2.65 -6.12
C ASP A 229 21.92 3.69 -6.55
N PRO A 230 21.45 4.52 -5.62
CA PRO A 230 20.34 5.44 -5.86
C PRO A 230 20.72 6.52 -6.89
N PRO A 231 19.77 6.98 -7.72
CA PRO A 231 20.01 8.05 -8.69
C PRO A 231 20.48 9.34 -8.00
N ARG A 232 21.54 9.97 -8.51
CA ARG A 232 22.24 11.09 -7.86
C ARG A 232 21.46 12.42 -7.79
N SER A 233 20.34 12.55 -8.49
CA SER A 233 19.42 13.67 -8.35
C SER A 233 18.05 13.31 -8.90
N LEU A 234 17.08 13.13 -8.01
CA LEU A 234 15.66 13.04 -8.38
C LEU A 234 14.92 14.37 -8.21
N MET A 235 15.48 15.34 -7.47
CA MET A 235 14.88 16.67 -7.36
C MET A 235 14.88 17.44 -8.69
N GLY A 236 15.82 17.15 -9.60
CA GLY A 236 15.89 17.79 -10.93
C GLY A 236 15.10 17.09 -12.04
N ASN A 237 14.62 15.85 -11.83
CA ASN A 237 14.10 14.97 -12.88
C ASN A 237 12.69 14.41 -12.59
N LEU A 238 11.87 15.15 -11.85
CA LEU A 238 10.44 14.86 -11.67
C LEU A 238 9.64 14.89 -13.00
N GLY A 239 10.24 15.35 -14.10
CA GLY A 239 9.64 15.32 -15.44
C GLY A 239 9.33 13.91 -15.95
N ALA A 240 10.14 12.90 -15.59
CA ALA A 240 9.88 11.51 -16.00
C ALA A 240 8.76 10.85 -15.18
N VAL A 241 8.67 11.18 -13.88
CA VAL A 241 7.56 10.77 -13.00
C VAL A 241 6.26 11.48 -13.41
N ARG A 242 6.36 12.75 -13.82
CA ARG A 242 5.27 13.52 -14.43
C ARG A 242 4.77 12.85 -15.71
N PHE A 243 5.64 12.35 -16.59
CA PHE A 243 5.22 11.66 -17.82
C PHE A 243 4.48 10.34 -17.55
N ALA A 244 4.98 9.52 -16.61
CA ALA A 244 4.29 8.28 -16.24
C ALA A 244 2.92 8.55 -15.61
N ASN A 245 2.80 9.58 -14.76
CA ASN A 245 1.51 9.97 -14.18
C ASN A 245 0.62 10.74 -15.15
N GLU A 246 1.14 11.57 -16.05
CA GLU A 246 0.35 12.18 -17.13
C GLU A 246 -0.21 11.11 -18.06
N MET A 247 0.47 9.98 -18.29
CA MET A 247 -0.11 8.86 -19.05
C MET A 247 -1.19 8.09 -18.28
N ILE A 248 -1.09 8.01 -16.95
CA ILE A 248 -2.13 7.42 -16.08
C ILE A 248 -3.34 8.37 -15.98
N ASP A 249 -3.11 9.67 -15.82
CA ASP A 249 -4.14 10.72 -15.80
C ASP A 249 -4.77 10.93 -17.18
N ILE A 250 -4.01 10.89 -18.28
CA ILE A 250 -4.54 10.91 -19.66
C ILE A 250 -5.33 9.63 -19.92
N GLY A 251 -4.87 8.46 -19.44
CA GLY A 251 -5.64 7.22 -19.51
C GLY A 251 -6.98 7.33 -18.77
N LEU A 252 -6.99 7.90 -17.56
CA LEU A 252 -8.19 8.11 -16.74
C LEU A 252 -9.11 9.23 -17.29
N VAL A 253 -8.55 10.30 -17.86
CA VAL A 253 -9.30 11.43 -18.43
C VAL A 253 -9.83 11.13 -19.84
N PHE A 254 -9.11 10.39 -20.69
CA PHE A 254 -9.61 9.97 -22.01
C PHE A 254 -10.65 8.86 -21.93
N LEU A 255 -10.57 7.97 -20.92
CA LEU A 255 -11.63 6.99 -20.65
C LEU A 255 -12.86 7.64 -19.97
N GLY A 256 -12.71 8.81 -19.33
CA GLY A 256 -13.78 9.53 -18.64
C GLY A 256 -14.46 10.67 -19.45
N ARG A 257 -13.99 11.03 -20.65
CA ARG A 257 -14.51 12.17 -21.44
C ARG A 257 -15.15 11.82 -22.79
N ARG A 258 -15.76 10.65 -22.93
CA ARG A 258 -16.70 10.40 -24.05
C ARG A 258 -18.06 9.96 -23.55
N ALA A 259 -18.85 10.94 -23.13
CA ALA A 259 -20.29 10.98 -23.33
C ALA A 259 -20.77 12.43 -23.14
N VAL A 260 -21.00 13.11 -24.26
CA VAL A 260 -22.16 14.02 -24.38
C VAL A 260 -23.32 13.13 -24.77
#